data_AF-A0A6P8Z7W4-F1
#
_entry.id   AF-A0A6P8Z7W4-F1
#
_cell.length_a   1.000
_cell.length_b   1.000
_cell.length_c   1.000
_cell.angle_alpha   90.00
_cell.angle_beta   90.00
_cell.angle_gamma   90.00
#
_symmetry.space_group_name_H-M   'P 1'
#
loop_
_entity.id
_entity.type
_entity.pdbx_description
1 polymer ?
#
loop_
_entity_poly.entity_id
_entity_poly.type
_entity_poly.pdbx_seq_one_letter_code
_entity_poly.pdbx_strand_id
1 'polypeptide(L)'
;MATIIKSMVKGYNFLFYDIGNPETRDWLLMSSPFPTLAIMGIYLWFVNDYGRKMMEYRKPFKLDRIIQVYNAIQIFLSSYTCYKLLKHGWYSRYSWQCAPVIFELEDPDDYAMASMMHLYFITKIVDLLDTVFFTLRKKYNQISFLHLYHHTGMVALGWGAVNWFTTGHGTMLMTVNSAVHTILYSYYLLTSISPQYGNTWWKKYITKIQLLQFLFLSIHFGKLVFNNPCNFAPFGLMIIIPQNMFMFILFSDFYYKAYMRPKPVKASNVMQRLWEWQHYHFVEKVDPRISSYPLFGPSLGLGPPWGLFGIVAAYIYFVKFLGPRLMENRKPVELRRIMIAYNAMQVLFSGYTFYESFVAGWGGRYSWFCQYLGPDDYTPMDIRAARCSWLYFFSKIVDLADTVFIVLRKNYKQLSFLHVYHHAVMVLGVWYGIAYSPGGHVTFVGFLNTFVHTIMYSYYLATLLFGTKSFNFLKKWITRMQLLQFLGVFVHSAQVLFQPSCRVDRSNMVFLMIQSVIMTALFSNYYYHAYVKKKHQA
;
A
#
# COMPACT_ATOMS: atom_id res chain seq x y z
N MET A 1 -27.46 -10.59 40.89
CA MET A 1 -26.46 -9.50 40.98
C MET A 1 -25.78 -9.44 42.36
N ALA A 2 -26.52 -9.43 43.48
CA ALA A 2 -25.95 -9.41 44.84
C ALA A 2 -25.01 -10.58 45.17
N THR A 3 -25.33 -11.81 44.75
CA THR A 3 -24.46 -12.98 44.96
C THR A 3 -23.13 -12.87 44.21
N ILE A 4 -23.16 -12.32 42.99
CA ILE A 4 -21.95 -12.09 42.18
C ILE A 4 -21.08 -11.02 42.84
N ILE A 5 -21.67 -9.91 43.30
CA ILE A 5 -20.95 -8.84 44.00
C ILE A 5 -20.32 -9.38 45.30
N LYS A 6 -21.05 -10.16 46.10
CA LYS A 6 -20.51 -10.79 47.31
C LYS A 6 -19.34 -11.73 47.01
N SER A 7 -19.45 -12.54 45.95
CA SER A 7 -18.34 -13.41 45.52
C SER A 7 -17.13 -12.62 45.03
N MET A 8 -17.34 -11.51 44.31
CA MET A 8 -16.25 -10.63 43.85
C MET A 8 -15.56 -9.93 45.02
N VAL A 9 -16.32 -9.42 46.00
CA VAL A 9 -15.76 -8.80 47.22
C VAL A 9 -14.99 -9.82 48.05
N LYS A 10 -15.51 -11.04 48.19
CA LYS A 10 -14.81 -12.12 48.89
C LYS A 10 -13.51 -12.52 48.17
N GLY A 11 -13.54 -12.60 46.84
CA GLY A 11 -12.34 -12.87 46.04
C GLY A 11 -11.30 -11.75 46.12
N TYR A 12 -11.74 -10.49 46.11
CA TYR A 12 -10.88 -9.31 46.30
C TYR A 12 -10.19 -9.34 47.67
N ASN A 13 -10.96 -9.57 48.73
CA ASN A 13 -10.42 -9.66 50.10
C ASN A 13 -9.41 -10.80 50.21
N PHE A 14 -9.73 -11.97 49.65
CA PHE A 14 -8.82 -13.11 49.65
C PHE A 14 -7.50 -12.80 48.94
N LEU A 15 -7.56 -12.25 47.73
CA LEU A 15 -6.36 -12.02 46.91
C LEU A 15 -5.44 -10.91 47.43
N PHE A 16 -6.00 -9.86 48.05
CA PHE A 16 -5.22 -8.68 48.43
C PHE A 16 -5.01 -8.52 49.94
N TYR A 17 -5.91 -9.06 50.78
CA TYR A 17 -5.82 -8.93 52.24
C TYR A 17 -5.49 -10.24 52.95
N ASP A 18 -5.94 -11.39 52.45
CA ASP A 18 -5.66 -12.67 53.14
C ASP A 18 -4.30 -13.25 52.74
N ILE A 19 -3.93 -13.15 51.45
CA ILE A 19 -2.64 -13.68 50.94
C ILE A 19 -1.58 -12.58 50.70
N GLY A 20 -1.96 -11.31 50.82
CA GLY A 20 -1.06 -10.17 50.58
C GLY A 20 -0.24 -9.81 51.82
N ASN A 21 1.04 -9.48 51.64
CA ASN A 21 1.96 -9.11 52.72
C ASN A 21 1.42 -7.88 53.47
N PRO A 22 1.14 -7.98 54.79
CA PRO A 22 0.63 -6.85 55.56
C PRO A 22 1.62 -5.70 55.70
N GLU A 23 2.93 -5.97 55.76
CA GLU A 23 3.99 -4.99 56.00
C GLU A 23 4.16 -3.99 54.85
N THR A 24 3.71 -4.32 53.64
CA THR A 24 3.86 -3.45 52.46
C THR A 24 2.63 -2.62 52.14
N ARG A 25 1.52 -2.77 52.89
CA ARG A 25 0.24 -2.12 52.57
C ARG A 25 0.26 -0.60 52.65
N ASP A 26 1.00 -0.08 53.62
CA ASP A 26 1.12 1.38 53.83
C ASP A 26 2.15 2.03 52.91
N TRP A 27 2.85 1.23 52.09
CA TRP A 27 3.82 1.75 51.14
C TRP A 27 3.12 2.41 49.96
N LEU A 28 3.84 3.34 49.32
CA LEU A 28 3.32 4.14 48.22
C LEU A 28 2.71 3.24 47.11
N LEU A 29 1.44 3.48 46.76
CA LEU A 29 0.65 2.75 45.75
C LEU A 29 0.35 1.26 46.06
N MET A 30 0.60 0.80 47.29
CA MET A 30 0.35 -0.60 47.69
C MET A 30 -0.96 -0.81 48.45
N SER A 31 -1.66 0.27 48.86
CA SER A 31 -2.90 0.18 49.63
C SER A 31 -4.04 -0.55 48.89
N SER A 32 -4.07 -0.45 47.56
CA SER A 32 -4.98 -1.21 46.69
C SER A 32 -4.42 -1.28 45.27
N PRO A 33 -4.92 -2.18 44.41
CA PRO A 33 -4.48 -2.24 43.01
C PRO A 33 -5.05 -1.09 42.16
N PHE A 34 -6.10 -0.41 42.60
CA PHE A 34 -6.83 0.58 41.79
C PHE A 34 -6.00 1.81 41.39
N PRO A 35 -5.17 2.43 42.25
CA PRO A 35 -4.27 3.50 41.85
C PRO A 35 -3.33 3.09 40.72
N THR A 36 -2.74 1.90 40.80
CA THR A 36 -1.84 1.36 39.77
C THR A 36 -2.60 1.10 38.47
N LEU A 37 -3.79 0.50 38.54
CA LEU A 37 -4.65 0.28 37.38
C LEU A 37 -5.10 1.61 36.73
N ALA A 38 -5.37 2.64 37.52
CA ALA A 38 -5.71 3.96 37.02
C ALA A 38 -4.53 4.59 36.25
N ILE A 39 -3.31 4.51 36.80
CA ILE A 39 -2.09 4.96 36.13
C ILE A 39 -1.91 4.24 34.79
N MET A 40 -2.06 2.91 34.78
CA MET A 40 -1.97 2.10 33.56
C MET A 40 -3.05 2.48 32.54
N GLY A 41 -4.29 2.69 32.98
CA GLY A 41 -5.41 3.10 32.12
C GLY A 41 -5.17 4.46 31.47
N ILE A 42 -4.72 5.45 32.25
CA ILE A 42 -4.36 6.79 31.76
C ILE A 42 -3.20 6.70 30.77
N TYR A 43 -2.17 5.91 31.10
CA TYR A 43 -1.02 5.68 30.22
C TYR A 43 -1.44 5.08 28.88
N LEU A 44 -2.26 4.02 28.87
CA LEU A 44 -2.73 3.36 27.65
C LEU A 44 -3.62 4.28 26.81
N TRP A 45 -4.49 5.05 27.46
CA TRP A 45 -5.32 6.05 26.81
C TRP A 45 -4.46 7.16 26.16
N PHE A 46 -3.43 7.64 26.87
CA PHE A 46 -2.49 8.63 26.35
C PHE A 46 -1.69 8.11 25.15
N VAL A 47 -1.06 6.94 25.26
CA VAL A 47 -0.15 6.42 24.22
C VAL A 47 -0.88 5.97 22.94
N ASN A 48 -2.08 5.40 23.08
CA ASN A 48 -2.82 4.86 21.95
C ASN A 48 -3.72 5.89 21.26
N ASP A 49 -4.31 6.83 22.00
CA ASP A 49 -5.30 7.75 21.44
C ASP A 49 -4.92 9.22 21.66
N TYR A 50 -5.04 9.71 22.89
CA TYR A 50 -4.98 11.15 23.18
C TYR A 50 -3.64 11.79 22.80
N GLY A 51 -2.53 11.19 23.20
CA GLY A 51 -1.18 11.70 22.91
C GLY A 51 -0.85 11.68 21.42
N ARG A 52 -1.41 10.75 20.64
CA ARG A 52 -1.24 10.72 19.18
C ARG A 52 -2.04 11.85 18.51
N LYS A 53 -3.31 12.00 18.87
CA LYS A 53 -4.18 13.10 18.39
C LYS A 53 -3.62 14.47 18.73
N MET A 54 -3.17 14.66 19.98
CA MET A 54 -2.56 15.90 20.44
C MET A 54 -1.31 16.28 19.63
N MET A 55 -0.52 15.28 19.22
CA MET A 55 0.70 15.50 18.47
C MET A 55 0.49 15.63 16.96
N GLU A 56 -0.66 15.24 16.40
CA GLU A 56 -0.92 15.20 14.95
C GLU A 56 -0.51 16.52 14.25
N TYR A 57 -1.02 17.64 14.74
CA TYR A 57 -0.75 18.98 14.20
C TYR A 57 0.45 19.71 14.84
N ARG A 58 1.17 19.08 15.77
CA ARG A 58 2.32 19.68 16.47
C ARG A 58 3.65 19.18 15.91
N LYS A 59 4.69 20.02 15.98
CA LYS A 59 6.07 19.60 15.69
C LYS A 59 6.59 18.69 16.83
N PRO A 60 7.47 17.71 16.54
CA PRO A 60 8.02 16.84 17.58
C PRO A 60 8.80 17.65 18.62
N PHE A 61 8.58 17.37 19.90
CA PHE A 61 9.26 18.07 20.99
C PHE A 61 10.75 17.72 21.03
N LYS A 62 11.59 18.72 21.30
CA LYS A 62 13.04 18.53 21.54
C LYS A 62 13.26 18.22 23.03
N LEU A 63 13.26 16.94 23.38
CA LEU A 63 13.34 16.45 24.76
C LEU A 63 14.71 15.84 25.11
N ASP A 64 15.76 16.13 24.32
CA ASP A 64 17.02 15.38 24.40
C ASP A 64 17.70 15.50 25.78
N ARG A 65 17.70 16.70 26.40
CA ARG A 65 18.21 16.90 27.77
C ARG A 65 17.41 16.17 28.84
N ILE A 66 16.08 16.19 28.72
CA ILE A 66 15.18 15.50 29.67
C ILE A 66 15.41 13.99 29.61
N ILE A 67 15.54 13.44 28.39
CA ILE A 67 15.82 12.02 28.16
C ILE A 67 17.20 11.64 28.69
N GLN A 68 18.22 12.50 28.55
CA GLN A 68 19.55 12.26 29.12
C GLN A 68 19.50 12.15 30.65
N VAL A 69 18.84 13.10 31.32
CA VAL A 69 18.67 13.09 32.79
C VAL A 69 17.87 11.87 33.24
N TYR A 70 16.77 11.58 32.56
CA TYR A 70 15.94 10.40 32.81
C TYR A 70 16.74 9.10 32.70
N ASN A 71 17.51 8.91 31.63
CA ASN A 71 18.33 7.71 31.45
C ASN A 71 19.42 7.61 32.51
N ALA A 72 20.02 8.72 32.94
CA ALA A 72 21.01 8.73 34.02
C ALA A 72 20.41 8.30 35.36
N ILE A 73 19.20 8.79 35.69
CA ILE A 73 18.45 8.38 36.89
C ILE A 73 18.12 6.88 36.81
N GLN A 74 17.66 6.40 35.66
CA GLN A 74 17.34 4.98 35.46
C GLN A 74 18.54 4.06 35.62
N ILE A 75 19.72 4.46 35.12
CA ILE A 75 20.98 3.74 35.33
C ILE A 75 21.33 3.67 36.81
N PHE A 76 21.23 4.80 37.54
CA PHE A 76 21.50 4.84 38.96
C PHE A 76 20.57 3.93 39.76
N LEU A 77 19.24 4.07 39.58
CA LEU A 77 18.24 3.29 40.30
C LEU A 77 18.38 1.79 40.00
N SER A 78 18.55 1.41 38.73
CA SER A 78 18.73 0.00 38.34
C SER A 78 20.03 -0.60 38.93
N SER A 79 21.11 0.18 38.95
CA SER A 79 22.39 -0.27 39.52
C SER A 79 22.32 -0.40 41.04
N TYR A 80 21.66 0.55 41.70
CA TYR A 80 21.45 0.56 43.15
C TYR A 80 20.61 -0.64 43.60
N THR A 81 19.47 -0.88 42.95
CA THR A 81 18.61 -2.04 43.22
C THR A 81 19.35 -3.36 43.01
N CYS A 82 20.10 -3.49 41.91
CA CYS A 82 20.91 -4.68 41.64
C CYS A 82 21.96 -4.92 42.74
N TYR A 83 22.73 -3.90 43.10
CA TYR A 83 23.75 -3.99 44.15
C TYR A 83 23.16 -4.40 45.50
N LYS A 84 22.05 -3.78 45.91
CA LYS A 84 21.39 -4.09 47.18
C LYS A 84 20.85 -5.52 47.23
N LEU A 85 20.25 -6.00 46.15
CA LEU A 85 19.73 -7.38 46.09
C LEU A 85 20.83 -8.44 46.07
N LEU A 86 21.96 -8.15 45.43
CA LEU A 86 23.13 -9.02 45.51
C LEU A 86 23.67 -9.04 46.94
N LYS A 87 23.91 -7.86 47.54
CA LYS A 87 24.52 -7.73 48.87
C LYS A 87 23.68 -8.38 49.98
N HIS A 88 22.39 -8.12 50.01
CA HIS A 88 21.50 -8.53 51.11
C HIS A 88 20.84 -9.90 50.89
N GLY A 89 20.88 -10.45 49.66
CA GLY A 89 20.27 -11.74 49.33
C GLY A 89 21.22 -12.70 48.62
N TRP A 90 21.40 -12.51 47.32
CA TRP A 90 21.97 -13.54 46.41
C TRP A 90 23.47 -13.81 46.53
N TYR A 91 24.24 -12.87 47.08
CA TYR A 91 25.68 -13.07 47.31
C TYR A 91 25.96 -13.69 48.69
N SER A 92 25.12 -13.40 49.68
CA SER A 92 25.40 -13.64 51.09
C SER A 92 24.55 -14.75 51.71
N ARG A 93 23.22 -14.75 51.47
CA ARG A 93 22.25 -15.52 52.25
C ARG A 93 21.45 -16.54 51.44
N TYR A 94 21.10 -16.22 50.20
CA TYR A 94 20.17 -17.04 49.42
C TYR A 94 20.88 -18.17 48.69
N SER A 95 20.29 -19.36 48.76
CA SER A 95 20.69 -20.50 47.95
C SER A 95 20.25 -20.30 46.50
N TRP A 96 21.16 -20.61 45.56
CA TRP A 96 20.87 -20.61 44.12
C TRP A 96 19.91 -21.73 43.69
N GLN A 97 19.61 -22.67 44.58
CA GLN A 97 18.65 -23.76 44.35
C GLN A 97 17.23 -23.34 44.72
N CYS A 98 17.02 -22.75 45.91
CA CYS A 98 15.71 -22.32 46.39
C CYS A 98 15.87 -21.29 47.51
N ALA A 99 15.10 -20.20 47.45
CA ALA A 99 15.00 -19.22 48.54
C ALA A 99 13.52 -19.01 48.93
N PRO A 100 13.12 -19.30 50.18
CA PRO A 100 11.73 -19.15 50.61
C PRO A 100 11.31 -17.68 50.62
N VAL A 101 10.01 -17.44 50.49
CA VAL A 101 9.41 -16.11 50.65
C VAL A 101 9.20 -15.86 52.13
N ILE A 102 9.75 -14.76 52.62
CA ILE A 102 9.67 -14.31 54.02
C ILE A 102 8.68 -13.14 54.07
N PHE A 103 7.58 -13.32 54.81
CA PHE A 103 6.54 -12.30 54.96
C PHE A 103 6.80 -11.37 56.15
N GLU A 104 7.38 -11.90 57.23
CA GLU A 104 7.75 -11.14 58.44
C GLU A 104 9.08 -10.42 58.21
N LEU A 105 9.07 -9.09 58.17
CA LEU A 105 10.22 -8.25 57.80
C LEU A 105 10.98 -7.72 59.03
N GLU A 106 11.16 -8.55 60.06
CA GLU A 106 11.87 -8.16 61.30
C GLU A 106 13.38 -8.02 61.08
N ASP A 107 13.95 -8.82 60.17
CA ASP A 107 15.36 -8.74 59.80
C ASP A 107 15.61 -7.52 58.89
N PRO A 108 16.58 -6.64 59.24
CA PRO A 108 16.93 -5.49 58.42
C PRO A 108 17.29 -5.83 56.96
N ASP A 109 17.86 -7.00 56.70
CA ASP A 109 18.18 -7.45 55.35
C ASP A 109 16.93 -7.83 54.55
N ASP A 110 15.96 -8.52 55.18
CA ASP A 110 14.70 -8.90 54.54
C ASP A 110 13.83 -7.68 54.26
N TYR A 111 13.80 -6.72 55.20
CA TYR A 111 13.20 -5.40 54.97
C TYR A 111 13.90 -4.66 53.83
N ALA A 112 15.24 -4.69 53.78
CA ALA A 112 15.98 -4.09 52.68
C ALA A 112 15.62 -4.74 51.33
N MET A 113 15.47 -6.06 51.26
CA MET A 113 15.04 -6.76 50.04
C MET A 113 13.62 -6.38 49.61
N ALA A 114 12.68 -6.35 50.56
CA ALA A 114 11.31 -5.92 50.31
C ALA A 114 11.26 -4.46 49.82
N SER A 115 12.04 -3.57 50.44
CA SER A 115 12.13 -2.17 50.01
C SER A 115 12.69 -2.02 48.59
N MET A 116 13.63 -2.88 48.19
CA MET A 116 14.14 -2.92 46.82
C MET A 116 13.11 -3.46 45.83
N MET A 117 12.24 -4.39 46.25
CA MET A 117 11.10 -4.85 45.45
C MET A 117 10.13 -3.71 45.19
N HIS A 118 9.82 -2.90 46.20
CA HIS A 118 9.01 -1.71 46.05
C HIS A 118 9.67 -0.66 45.16
N LEU A 119 10.94 -0.37 45.37
CA LEU A 119 11.69 0.55 44.52
C LEU A 119 11.69 0.08 43.06
N TYR A 120 11.86 -1.22 42.82
CA TYR A 120 11.77 -1.79 41.47
C TYR A 120 10.39 -1.62 40.86
N PHE A 121 9.31 -1.84 41.61
CA PHE A 121 7.95 -1.54 41.16
C PHE A 121 7.79 -0.07 40.77
N ILE A 122 8.28 0.87 41.59
CA ILE A 122 8.29 2.29 41.26
C ILE A 122 9.09 2.57 39.98
N THR A 123 10.25 1.94 39.79
CA THR A 123 10.99 2.10 38.51
C THR A 123 10.22 1.58 37.31
N LYS A 124 9.41 0.50 37.43
CA LYS A 124 8.54 0.05 36.32
C LYS A 124 7.46 1.08 35.96
N ILE A 125 6.94 1.83 36.93
CA ILE A 125 6.02 2.94 36.67
C ILE A 125 6.77 4.07 35.94
N VAL A 126 7.98 4.39 36.39
CA VAL A 126 8.82 5.42 35.75
C VAL A 126 9.22 5.00 34.32
N ASP A 127 9.44 3.71 34.06
CA ASP A 127 9.71 3.15 32.72
C ASP A 127 8.58 3.43 31.72
N LEU A 128 7.35 3.75 32.16
CA LEU A 128 6.26 4.16 31.26
C LEU A 128 6.55 5.50 30.56
N LEU A 129 7.46 6.32 31.10
CA LEU A 129 7.85 7.58 30.47
C LEU A 129 8.59 7.38 29.15
N ASP A 130 9.24 6.24 28.92
CA ASP A 130 9.89 5.92 27.63
C ASP A 130 8.92 6.08 26.46
N THR A 131 7.72 5.50 26.62
CA THR A 131 6.65 5.48 25.63
C THR A 131 5.98 6.84 25.48
N VAL A 132 5.89 7.60 26.58
CA VAL A 132 5.47 9.00 26.56
C VAL A 132 6.46 9.83 25.73
N PHE A 133 7.78 9.68 25.95
CA PHE A 133 8.80 10.36 25.16
C PHE A 133 8.76 9.97 23.68
N PHE A 134 8.53 8.70 23.34
CA PHE A 134 8.36 8.27 21.95
C PHE A 134 7.14 8.95 21.30
N THR A 135 6.04 9.07 22.02
CA THR A 135 4.81 9.72 21.56
C THR A 135 5.04 11.22 21.31
N LEU A 136 5.64 11.93 22.26
CA LEU A 136 5.94 13.37 22.17
C LEU A 136 6.99 13.70 21.09
N ARG A 137 7.86 12.75 20.72
CA ARG A 137 8.87 12.90 19.65
C ARG A 137 8.38 12.40 18.28
N LYS A 138 7.13 11.96 18.15
CA LYS A 138 6.57 11.32 16.94
C LYS A 138 7.39 10.11 16.46
N LYS A 139 7.96 9.33 17.38
CA LYS A 139 8.71 8.10 17.07
C LYS A 139 7.82 6.86 17.22
N TYR A 140 6.66 6.87 16.57
CA TYR A 140 5.65 5.80 16.68
C TYR A 140 6.18 4.42 16.27
N ASN A 141 7.17 4.36 15.39
CA ASN A 141 7.82 3.11 14.98
C ASN A 141 8.53 2.38 16.14
N GLN A 142 8.82 3.06 17.25
CA GLN A 142 9.41 2.46 18.45
C GLN A 142 8.35 1.87 19.40
N ILE A 143 7.08 2.28 19.28
CA ILE A 143 5.95 1.80 20.09
C ILE A 143 5.41 0.53 19.45
N SER A 144 6.15 -0.57 19.59
CA SER A 144 5.74 -1.90 19.15
C SER A 144 4.82 -2.59 20.15
N PHE A 145 4.11 -3.63 19.71
CA PHE A 145 3.33 -4.50 20.61
C PHE A 145 4.20 -5.06 21.75
N LEU A 146 5.42 -5.53 21.44
CA LEU A 146 6.39 -6.01 22.42
C LEU A 146 6.62 -4.97 23.52
N HIS A 147 6.93 -3.73 23.13
CA HIS A 147 7.23 -2.66 24.07
C HIS A 147 6.01 -2.30 24.92
N LEU A 148 4.83 -2.10 24.30
CA LEU A 148 3.63 -1.73 25.03
C LEU A 148 3.15 -2.84 25.98
N TYR A 149 3.16 -4.10 25.53
CA TYR A 149 2.80 -5.26 26.35
C TYR A 149 3.74 -5.41 27.55
N HIS A 150 5.05 -5.32 27.32
CA HIS A 150 6.06 -5.45 28.38
C HIS A 150 5.92 -4.35 29.43
N HIS A 151 5.94 -3.07 29.03
CA HIS A 151 5.90 -1.96 29.99
C HIS A 151 4.59 -1.94 30.81
N THR A 152 3.47 -2.30 30.18
CA THR A 152 2.18 -2.42 30.89
C THR A 152 2.15 -3.64 31.81
N GLY A 153 2.60 -4.80 31.32
CA GLY A 153 2.59 -6.05 32.07
C GLY A 153 3.54 -6.03 33.27
N MET A 154 4.74 -5.44 33.14
CA MET A 154 5.71 -5.37 34.23
C MET A 154 5.26 -4.47 35.38
N VAL A 155 4.42 -3.47 35.14
CA VAL A 155 3.80 -2.66 36.21
C VAL A 155 2.80 -3.50 37.00
N ALA A 156 1.92 -4.24 36.32
CA ALA A 156 0.95 -5.13 36.98
C ALA A 156 1.63 -6.25 37.75
N LEU A 157 2.63 -6.89 37.15
CA LEU A 157 3.41 -7.95 37.79
C LEU A 157 4.28 -7.43 38.93
N GLY A 158 4.83 -6.22 38.79
CA GLY A 158 5.60 -5.56 39.85
C GLY A 158 4.74 -5.27 41.09
N TRP A 159 3.52 -4.77 40.89
CA TRP A 159 2.58 -4.57 42.00
C TRP A 159 2.23 -5.90 42.68
N GLY A 160 1.94 -6.94 41.90
CA GLY A 160 1.70 -8.28 42.43
C GLY A 160 2.90 -8.87 43.17
N ALA A 161 4.13 -8.60 42.69
CA ALA A 161 5.34 -9.05 43.35
C ALA A 161 5.56 -8.37 44.71
N VAL A 162 5.31 -7.07 44.84
CA VAL A 162 5.37 -6.37 46.14
C VAL A 162 4.25 -6.84 47.07
N ASN A 163 3.09 -7.23 46.53
CA ASN A 163 1.97 -7.70 47.35
C ASN A 163 2.16 -9.15 47.83
N TRP A 164 2.71 -10.04 47.01
CA TRP A 164 2.73 -11.49 47.28
C TRP A 164 4.13 -12.09 47.48
N PHE A 165 5.18 -11.47 46.93
CA PHE A 165 6.51 -12.06 46.78
C PHE A 165 7.63 -11.04 47.05
N THR A 166 7.60 -10.40 48.20
CA THR A 166 8.53 -9.31 48.58
C THR A 166 9.99 -9.75 48.67
N THR A 167 10.23 -11.00 49.02
CA THR A 167 11.55 -11.60 49.29
C THR A 167 11.66 -13.00 48.65
N GLY A 168 12.80 -13.67 48.81
CA GLY A 168 13.00 -15.04 48.34
C GLY A 168 13.28 -15.19 46.85
N HIS A 169 12.95 -16.36 46.29
CA HIS A 169 13.34 -16.78 44.94
C HIS A 169 12.90 -15.83 43.83
N GLY A 170 11.74 -15.19 43.99
CA GLY A 170 11.18 -14.21 43.04
C GLY A 170 12.13 -13.03 42.76
N THR A 171 12.93 -12.64 43.75
CA THR A 171 13.85 -11.50 43.65
C THR A 171 14.98 -11.71 42.64
N MET A 172 15.28 -12.94 42.21
CA MET A 172 16.27 -13.21 41.15
C MET A 172 15.89 -12.52 39.84
N LEU A 173 14.60 -12.54 39.49
CA LEU A 173 14.09 -11.88 38.29
C LEU A 173 14.44 -10.39 38.32
N MET A 174 14.22 -9.76 39.46
CA MET A 174 14.50 -8.36 39.69
C MET A 174 15.99 -8.04 39.64
N THR A 175 16.83 -8.87 40.27
CA THR A 175 18.30 -8.70 40.28
C THR A 175 18.84 -8.72 38.84
N VAL A 176 18.50 -9.76 38.07
CA VAL A 176 18.99 -9.89 36.70
C VAL A 176 18.41 -8.82 35.78
N ASN A 177 17.10 -8.51 35.91
CA ASN A 177 16.49 -7.47 35.09
C ASN A 177 17.11 -6.10 35.36
N SER A 178 17.38 -5.76 36.62
CA SER A 178 18.01 -4.49 37.00
C SER A 178 19.44 -4.40 36.44
N ALA A 179 20.22 -5.48 36.50
CA ALA A 179 21.55 -5.53 35.88
C ALA A 179 21.49 -5.29 34.36
N VAL A 180 20.55 -5.92 33.66
CA VAL A 180 20.38 -5.74 32.22
C VAL A 180 19.84 -4.34 31.89
N HIS A 181 18.94 -3.79 32.70
CA HIS A 181 18.43 -2.43 32.52
C HIS A 181 19.51 -1.37 32.74
N THR A 182 20.46 -1.56 33.66
CA THR A 182 21.65 -0.71 33.76
C THR A 182 22.40 -0.63 32.43
N ILE A 183 22.60 -1.77 31.75
CA ILE A 183 23.28 -1.83 30.44
C ILE A 183 22.42 -1.17 29.35
N LEU A 184 21.11 -1.47 29.32
CA LEU A 184 20.17 -0.95 28.33
C LEU A 184 20.04 0.58 28.39
N TYR A 185 19.83 1.14 29.57
CA TYR A 185 19.72 2.58 29.75
C TYR A 185 21.05 3.31 29.55
N SER A 186 22.18 2.65 29.83
CA SER A 186 23.50 3.16 29.45
C SER A 186 23.62 3.33 27.93
N TYR A 187 23.12 2.36 27.15
CA TYR A 187 23.05 2.49 25.70
C TYR A 187 22.10 3.62 25.25
N TYR A 188 20.93 3.75 25.87
CA TYR A 188 20.01 4.85 25.55
C TYR A 188 20.58 6.23 25.89
N LEU A 189 21.31 6.35 27.00
CA LEU A 189 22.03 7.59 27.33
C LEU A 189 23.07 7.93 26.26
N LEU A 190 23.95 6.98 25.90
CA LEU A 190 24.98 7.21 24.89
C LEU A 190 24.40 7.61 23.53
N THR A 191 23.35 6.93 23.08
CA THR A 191 22.67 7.25 21.82
C THR A 191 21.90 8.57 21.84
N SER A 192 21.51 9.05 23.03
CA SER A 192 20.87 10.36 23.20
C SER A 192 21.88 11.53 23.24
N ILE A 193 23.15 11.27 23.58
CA ILE A 193 24.23 12.29 23.59
C ILE A 193 24.75 12.54 22.18
N SER A 194 25.01 11.47 21.41
CA SER A 194 25.43 11.58 20.03
C SER A 194 24.78 10.52 19.15
N PRO A 195 24.15 10.90 18.02
CA PRO A 195 23.61 9.95 17.04
C PRO A 195 24.64 8.98 16.47
N GLN A 196 25.94 9.32 16.52
CA GLN A 196 27.03 8.47 16.03
C GLN A 196 27.12 7.14 16.80
N TYR A 197 26.74 7.13 18.08
CA TYR A 197 26.71 5.89 18.88
C TYR A 197 25.50 5.00 18.57
N GLY A 198 24.51 5.48 17.82
CA GLY A 198 23.30 4.74 17.45
C GLY A 198 23.53 3.62 16.44
N ASN A 199 24.54 3.73 15.58
CA ASN A 199 24.87 2.75 14.53
C ASN A 199 26.08 1.87 14.90
N THR A 200 26.16 1.46 16.17
CA THR A 200 27.29 0.73 16.70
C THR A 200 27.11 -0.79 16.59
N TRP A 201 28.22 -1.49 16.35
CA TRP A 201 28.27 -2.94 16.17
C TRP A 201 27.80 -3.74 17.39
N TRP A 202 27.81 -3.12 18.58
CA TRP A 202 27.49 -3.78 19.84
C TRP A 202 25.99 -3.78 20.20
N LYS A 203 25.14 -3.05 19.45
CA LYS A 203 23.68 -3.01 19.66
C LYS A 203 23.04 -4.42 19.69
N LYS A 204 23.50 -5.31 18.81
CA LYS A 204 23.03 -6.71 18.75
C LYS A 204 23.32 -7.49 20.03
N TYR A 205 24.38 -7.15 20.76
CA TYR A 205 24.76 -7.84 22.00
C TYR A 205 23.88 -7.44 23.17
N ILE A 206 23.31 -6.22 23.18
CA ILE A 206 22.31 -5.82 24.18
C ILE A 206 21.09 -6.74 24.09
N THR A 207 20.56 -6.97 22.88
CA THR A 207 19.44 -7.89 22.68
C THR A 207 19.80 -9.34 22.99
N LYS A 208 21.05 -9.78 22.72
CA LYS A 208 21.53 -11.11 23.14
C LYS A 208 21.56 -11.26 24.66
N ILE A 209 22.03 -10.25 25.39
CA ILE A 209 22.06 -10.25 26.86
C ILE A 209 20.64 -10.34 27.43
N GLN A 210 19.67 -9.62 26.84
CA GLN A 210 18.26 -9.74 27.22
C GLN A 210 17.70 -11.15 27.00
N LEU A 211 18.03 -11.80 25.86
CA LEU A 211 17.66 -13.19 25.62
C LEU A 211 18.31 -14.16 26.61
N LEU A 212 19.58 -13.94 26.95
CA LEU A 212 20.29 -14.74 27.96
C LEU A 212 19.67 -14.56 29.36
N GLN A 213 19.24 -13.35 29.72
CA GLN A 213 18.46 -13.12 30.95
C GLN A 213 17.22 -14.01 30.97
N PHE A 214 16.39 -13.97 29.94
CA PHE A 214 15.15 -14.75 29.93
C PHE A 214 15.43 -16.26 29.97
N LEU A 215 16.44 -16.74 29.26
CA LEU A 215 16.86 -18.13 29.30
C LEU A 215 17.33 -18.55 30.71
N PHE A 216 18.18 -17.74 31.33
CA PHE A 216 18.66 -17.97 32.70
C PHE A 216 17.50 -18.05 33.70
N LEU A 217 16.58 -17.08 33.65
CA LEU A 217 15.41 -17.07 34.53
C LEU A 217 14.49 -18.27 34.28
N SER A 218 14.35 -18.72 33.03
CA SER A 218 13.58 -19.93 32.71
C SER A 218 14.13 -21.17 33.39
N ILE A 219 15.46 -21.33 33.38
CA ILE A 219 16.13 -22.45 34.04
C ILE A 219 16.02 -22.31 35.56
N HIS A 220 16.24 -21.11 36.08
CA HIS A 220 16.22 -20.84 37.53
C HIS A 220 14.83 -21.05 38.16
N PHE A 221 13.76 -20.59 37.52
CA PHE A 221 12.38 -20.85 37.98
C PHE A 221 11.88 -22.25 37.59
N GLY A 222 12.35 -22.81 36.47
CA GLY A 222 12.01 -24.16 36.03
C GLY A 222 12.44 -25.24 37.02
N LYS A 223 13.56 -25.04 37.74
CA LYS A 223 13.99 -25.93 38.84
C LYS A 223 12.92 -26.10 39.91
N LEU A 224 12.21 -25.02 40.26
CA LEU A 224 11.13 -25.07 41.25
C LEU A 224 9.91 -25.88 40.80
N VAL A 225 9.70 -26.05 39.49
CA VAL A 225 8.60 -26.89 38.98
C VAL A 225 8.88 -28.37 39.24
N PHE A 226 10.14 -28.79 39.12
CA PHE A 226 10.53 -30.19 39.31
C PHE A 226 10.83 -30.52 40.78
N ASN A 227 11.40 -29.57 41.52
CA ASN A 227 11.76 -29.75 42.91
C ASN A 227 11.59 -28.41 43.66
N ASN A 228 10.58 -28.33 44.53
CA ASN A 228 10.23 -27.12 45.28
C ASN A 228 10.49 -27.27 46.79
N PRO A 229 11.76 -27.33 47.24
CA PRO A 229 12.06 -27.56 48.65
C PRO A 229 11.72 -26.36 49.56
N CYS A 230 11.57 -25.15 48.99
CA CYS A 230 11.25 -23.93 49.75
C CYS A 230 9.76 -23.54 49.67
N ASN A 231 8.89 -24.44 49.19
CA ASN A 231 7.43 -24.24 49.12
C ASN A 231 7.01 -22.92 48.47
N PHE A 232 7.70 -22.51 47.40
CA PHE A 232 7.34 -21.31 46.65
C PHE A 232 5.93 -21.47 46.05
N ALA A 233 5.11 -20.43 46.15
CA ALA A 233 3.69 -20.52 45.82
C ALA A 233 3.45 -20.93 44.35
N PRO A 234 2.68 -22.01 44.08
CA PRO A 234 2.45 -22.49 42.71
C PRO A 234 1.82 -21.45 41.78
N PHE A 235 0.93 -20.58 42.30
CA PHE A 235 0.31 -19.54 41.49
C PHE A 235 1.31 -18.52 40.95
N GLY A 236 2.37 -18.20 41.71
CA GLY A 236 3.44 -17.33 41.26
C GLY A 236 4.20 -17.94 40.09
N LEU A 237 4.49 -19.25 40.14
CA LEU A 237 5.15 -19.96 39.04
C LEU A 237 4.27 -20.02 37.78
N MET A 238 2.95 -20.24 37.95
CA MET A 238 1.98 -20.23 36.85
C MET A 238 1.87 -18.89 36.13
N ILE A 239 2.30 -17.78 36.74
CA ILE A 239 2.33 -16.45 36.12
C ILE A 239 3.71 -16.15 35.56
N ILE A 240 4.77 -16.32 36.37
CA ILE A 240 6.14 -15.92 36.04
C ILE A 240 6.69 -16.74 34.87
N ILE A 241 6.52 -18.07 34.86
CA ILE A 241 7.09 -18.94 33.83
C ILE A 241 6.46 -18.67 32.46
N PRO A 242 5.11 -18.68 32.31
CA PRO A 242 4.50 -18.36 31.02
C PRO A 242 4.81 -16.95 30.53
N GLN A 243 4.81 -15.95 31.43
CA GLN A 243 5.20 -14.59 31.05
C GLN A 243 6.64 -14.53 30.55
N ASN A 244 7.58 -15.18 31.25
CA ASN A 244 8.99 -15.19 30.86
C ASN A 244 9.21 -15.94 29.52
N MET A 245 8.49 -17.04 29.29
CA MET A 245 8.46 -17.74 28.00
C MET A 245 7.91 -16.86 26.89
N PHE A 246 6.80 -16.17 27.14
CA PHE A 246 6.21 -15.26 26.17
C PHE A 246 7.16 -14.12 25.81
N MET A 247 7.83 -13.53 26.80
CA MET A 247 8.86 -12.51 26.56
C MET A 247 10.06 -13.06 25.80
N PHE A 248 10.54 -14.26 26.11
CA PHE A 248 11.61 -14.93 25.36
C PHE A 248 11.23 -15.12 23.88
N ILE A 249 10.00 -15.57 23.60
CA ILE A 249 9.48 -15.74 22.24
C ILE A 249 9.44 -14.40 21.50
N LEU A 250 8.85 -13.36 22.11
CA LEU A 250 8.73 -12.06 21.46
C LEU A 250 10.10 -11.41 21.21
N PHE A 251 11.05 -11.52 22.14
CA PHE A 251 12.42 -11.04 21.92
C PHE A 251 13.19 -11.88 20.91
N SER A 252 12.94 -13.19 20.83
CA SER A 252 13.55 -14.07 19.83
C SER A 252 13.04 -13.72 18.42
N ASP A 253 11.73 -13.48 18.29
CA ASP A 253 11.12 -13.00 17.05
C ASP A 253 11.65 -11.62 16.65
N PHE A 254 11.77 -10.69 17.61
CA PHE A 254 12.39 -9.38 17.38
C PHE A 254 13.86 -9.53 16.93
N TYR A 255 14.66 -10.33 17.62
CA TYR A 255 16.07 -10.54 17.31
C TYR A 255 16.25 -11.19 15.93
N TYR A 256 15.41 -12.18 15.62
CA TYR A 256 15.34 -12.79 14.30
C TYR A 256 15.01 -11.74 13.24
N LYS A 257 13.91 -10.99 13.38
CA LYS A 257 13.47 -9.99 12.40
C LYS A 257 14.45 -8.82 12.23
N ALA A 258 15.12 -8.39 13.30
CA ALA A 258 15.99 -7.23 13.29
C ALA A 258 17.43 -7.53 12.85
N TYR A 259 17.96 -8.73 13.16
CA TYR A 259 19.39 -9.01 13.00
C TYR A 259 19.72 -10.28 12.20
N MET A 260 18.91 -11.34 12.27
CA MET A 260 19.23 -12.63 11.63
C MET A 260 18.49 -12.88 10.32
N ARG A 261 17.27 -12.35 10.18
CA ARG A 261 16.48 -12.51 8.96
C ARG A 261 17.29 -11.88 7.82
N PRO A 262 17.79 -12.68 6.85
CA PRO A 262 18.40 -12.11 5.67
C PRO A 262 17.36 -11.17 5.08
N LYS A 263 17.73 -9.91 4.82
CA LYS A 263 16.78 -8.89 4.34
C LYS A 263 15.99 -9.54 3.20
N PRO A 264 14.71 -9.88 3.40
CA PRO A 264 13.91 -10.37 2.31
C PRO A 264 13.86 -9.20 1.33
N VAL A 265 13.99 -9.46 0.03
CA VAL A 265 13.49 -8.50 -0.95
C VAL A 265 12.03 -8.24 -0.57
N LYS A 266 11.75 -7.06 0.00
CA LYS A 266 10.53 -6.74 0.77
C LYS A 266 9.26 -7.24 0.07
N ALA A 267 8.48 -8.09 0.77
CA ALA A 267 7.12 -8.46 0.41
C ALA A 267 6.06 -7.45 0.92
N SER A 268 6.41 -6.17 1.01
CA SER A 268 5.46 -5.04 1.07
C SER A 268 5.20 -4.44 -0.33
N ASN A 269 5.75 -5.07 -1.38
CA ASN A 269 6.04 -4.37 -2.62
C ASN A 269 5.34 -4.96 -3.85
N VAL A 270 4.34 -5.85 -3.77
CA VAL A 270 3.61 -6.21 -5.01
C VAL A 270 2.63 -5.12 -5.37
N MET A 271 1.65 -4.81 -4.52
CA MET A 271 0.71 -3.72 -4.81
C MET A 271 1.38 -2.35 -4.88
N GLN A 272 2.41 -2.12 -4.06
CA GLN A 272 3.19 -0.88 -4.16
C GLN A 272 4.07 -0.84 -5.42
N ARG A 273 4.75 -1.93 -5.83
CA ARG A 273 5.47 -1.93 -7.12
C ARG A 273 4.52 -1.90 -8.30
N LEU A 274 3.34 -2.51 -8.21
CA LEU A 274 2.32 -2.42 -9.25
C LEU A 274 1.80 -0.98 -9.35
N TRP A 275 1.58 -0.32 -8.22
CA TRP A 275 1.21 1.10 -8.18
C TRP A 275 2.32 1.99 -8.71
N GLU A 276 3.58 1.79 -8.29
CA GLU A 276 4.76 2.53 -8.78
C GLU A 276 5.00 2.26 -10.27
N TRP A 277 4.91 1.01 -10.72
CA TRP A 277 5.03 0.62 -12.13
C TRP A 277 3.90 1.25 -12.96
N GLN A 278 2.66 1.19 -12.47
CA GLN A 278 1.53 1.81 -13.14
C GLN A 278 1.69 3.33 -13.19
N HIS A 279 2.08 3.96 -12.09
CA HIS A 279 2.29 5.41 -12.01
C HIS A 279 3.39 5.85 -12.97
N TYR A 280 4.52 5.13 -12.97
CA TYR A 280 5.62 5.39 -13.88
C TYR A 280 5.22 5.27 -15.35
N HIS A 281 4.53 4.19 -15.73
CA HIS A 281 4.16 3.95 -17.13
C HIS A 281 3.00 4.82 -17.63
N PHE A 282 1.98 5.05 -16.81
CA PHE A 282 0.73 5.69 -17.24
C PHE A 282 0.57 7.14 -16.76
N VAL A 283 1.51 7.66 -15.96
CA VAL A 283 1.50 9.06 -15.50
C VAL A 283 2.83 9.74 -15.83
N GLU A 284 3.96 9.20 -15.37
CA GLU A 284 5.26 9.87 -15.55
C GLU A 284 5.81 9.77 -16.98
N LYS A 285 5.63 8.63 -17.66
CA LYS A 285 6.08 8.44 -19.05
C LYS A 285 5.16 9.04 -20.10
N VAL A 286 3.97 9.52 -19.71
CA VAL A 286 3.06 10.17 -20.66
C VAL A 286 3.69 11.46 -21.14
N ASP A 287 3.62 11.72 -22.44
CA ASP A 287 4.23 12.89 -23.06
C ASP A 287 3.67 14.18 -22.43
N PRO A 288 4.55 15.07 -21.93
CA PRO A 288 4.15 16.27 -21.21
C PRO A 288 3.20 17.17 -22.02
N ARG A 289 3.30 17.19 -23.36
CA ARG A 289 2.48 18.03 -24.26
C ARG A 289 0.98 17.70 -24.20
N ILE A 290 0.63 16.46 -23.86
CA ILE A 290 -0.75 15.97 -23.78
C ILE A 290 -1.17 15.59 -22.35
N SER A 291 -0.25 15.61 -21.39
CA SER A 291 -0.48 15.21 -19.99
C SER A 291 -1.61 15.99 -19.30
N SER A 292 -1.89 17.22 -19.73
CA SER A 292 -2.98 18.06 -19.20
C SER A 292 -4.33 17.81 -19.87
N TYR A 293 -4.37 17.05 -20.97
CA TYR A 293 -5.58 16.86 -21.74
C TYR A 293 -6.49 15.79 -21.08
N PRO A 294 -7.82 15.88 -21.27
CA PRO A 294 -8.75 14.90 -20.73
C PRO A 294 -8.38 13.47 -21.14
N LEU A 295 -8.46 12.53 -20.18
CA LEU A 295 -8.11 11.10 -20.31
C LEU A 295 -6.61 10.79 -20.48
N PHE A 296 -5.74 11.79 -20.52
CA PHE A 296 -4.28 11.61 -20.45
C PHE A 296 -3.69 12.12 -19.13
N GLY A 297 -4.39 13.02 -18.44
CA GLY A 297 -4.05 13.49 -17.09
C GLY A 297 -4.90 12.90 -15.95
N PRO A 298 -4.63 13.27 -14.68
CA PRO A 298 -5.37 12.79 -13.50
C PRO A 298 -6.80 13.33 -13.35
N SER A 299 -7.35 14.00 -14.37
CA SER A 299 -8.41 15.01 -14.24
C SER A 299 -9.83 14.50 -13.92
N LEU A 300 -10.03 13.23 -13.54
CA LEU A 300 -11.35 12.63 -13.28
C LEU A 300 -11.38 11.65 -12.09
N GLY A 301 -10.37 11.68 -11.20
CA GLY A 301 -10.32 10.82 -10.00
C GLY A 301 -10.06 9.32 -10.28
N LEU A 302 -10.21 8.88 -11.52
CA LEU A 302 -9.75 7.61 -12.07
C LEU A 302 -8.60 7.90 -13.04
N GLY A 303 -7.37 7.96 -12.55
CA GLY A 303 -6.20 8.23 -13.39
C GLY A 303 -6.02 7.21 -14.54
N PRO A 304 -5.19 7.52 -15.56
CA PRO A 304 -4.86 6.56 -16.60
C PRO A 304 -4.22 5.28 -16.00
N PRO A 305 -4.50 4.07 -16.55
CA PRO A 305 -5.34 3.74 -17.70
C PRO A 305 -6.80 3.37 -17.32
N TRP A 306 -7.18 3.46 -16.04
CA TRP A 306 -8.41 2.87 -15.51
C TRP A 306 -9.69 3.53 -16.04
N GLY A 307 -9.69 4.85 -16.21
CA GLY A 307 -10.85 5.55 -16.80
C GLY A 307 -11.15 5.08 -18.24
N LEU A 308 -10.10 4.86 -19.03
CA LEU A 308 -10.23 4.38 -20.41
C LEU A 308 -10.73 2.93 -20.47
N PHE A 309 -10.16 2.05 -19.63
CA PHE A 309 -10.64 0.67 -19.50
C PHE A 309 -12.09 0.63 -19.03
N GLY A 310 -12.49 1.53 -18.12
CA GLY A 310 -13.87 1.71 -17.70
C GLY A 310 -14.81 2.07 -18.85
N ILE A 311 -14.43 3.03 -19.71
CA ILE A 311 -15.22 3.42 -20.89
C ILE A 311 -15.39 2.24 -21.84
N VAL A 312 -14.31 1.54 -22.19
CA VAL A 312 -14.36 0.40 -23.12
C VAL A 312 -15.15 -0.77 -22.52
N ALA A 313 -14.97 -1.07 -21.23
CA ALA A 313 -15.73 -2.11 -20.55
C ALA A 313 -17.23 -1.78 -20.49
N ALA A 314 -17.60 -0.53 -20.16
CA ALA A 314 -18.98 -0.06 -20.16
C ALA A 314 -19.60 -0.13 -21.56
N TYR A 315 -18.83 0.26 -22.59
CA TYR A 315 -19.22 0.12 -23.99
C TYR A 315 -19.48 -1.35 -24.37
N ILE A 316 -18.54 -2.27 -24.10
CA ILE A 316 -18.71 -3.70 -24.42
C ILE A 316 -19.93 -4.26 -23.69
N TYR A 317 -20.07 -3.96 -22.40
CA TYR A 317 -21.19 -4.38 -21.57
C TYR A 317 -22.53 -3.85 -22.12
N PHE A 318 -22.59 -2.58 -22.50
CA PHE A 318 -23.79 -1.98 -23.09
C PHE A 318 -24.13 -2.66 -24.41
N VAL A 319 -23.17 -2.79 -25.32
CA VAL A 319 -23.43 -3.23 -26.70
C VAL A 319 -23.70 -4.73 -26.80
N LYS A 320 -23.08 -5.56 -25.94
CA LYS A 320 -23.24 -7.01 -25.96
C LYS A 320 -24.33 -7.53 -25.02
N PHE A 321 -24.65 -6.81 -23.95
CA PHE A 321 -25.51 -7.35 -22.89
C PHE A 321 -26.68 -6.43 -22.55
N LEU A 322 -26.41 -5.25 -21.98
CA LEU A 322 -27.46 -4.38 -21.43
C LEU A 322 -28.37 -3.82 -22.52
N GLY A 323 -27.79 -3.24 -23.59
CA GLY A 323 -28.53 -2.65 -24.70
C GLY A 323 -29.45 -3.65 -25.40
N PRO A 324 -28.97 -4.83 -25.82
CA PRO A 324 -29.83 -5.87 -26.39
C PRO A 324 -30.98 -6.30 -25.47
N ARG A 325 -30.73 -6.48 -24.16
CA ARG A 325 -31.78 -6.80 -23.17
C ARG A 325 -32.80 -5.69 -23.01
N LEU A 326 -32.36 -4.44 -22.89
CA LEU A 326 -33.27 -3.29 -22.77
C LEU A 326 -34.15 -3.11 -24.02
N MET A 327 -33.60 -3.46 -25.19
CA MET A 327 -34.31 -3.36 -26.44
C MET A 327 -35.18 -4.58 -26.75
N GLU A 328 -35.00 -5.73 -26.09
CA GLU A 328 -35.69 -7.00 -26.39
C GLU A 328 -37.20 -6.81 -26.62
N ASN A 329 -37.87 -6.18 -25.66
CA ASN A 329 -39.32 -5.93 -25.68
C ASN A 329 -39.73 -4.54 -26.23
N ARG A 330 -38.80 -3.76 -26.80
CA ARG A 330 -39.06 -2.43 -27.36
C ARG A 330 -39.04 -2.41 -28.88
N LYS A 331 -39.78 -1.51 -29.51
CA LYS A 331 -39.67 -1.27 -30.96
C LYS A 331 -38.34 -0.55 -31.29
N PRO A 332 -37.76 -0.75 -32.49
CA PRO A 332 -36.57 -0.02 -32.93
C PRO A 332 -36.79 1.50 -32.84
N VAL A 333 -35.81 2.23 -32.29
CA VAL A 333 -35.91 3.68 -32.16
C VAL A 333 -35.65 4.36 -33.50
N GLU A 334 -36.51 5.32 -33.88
CA GLU A 334 -36.31 6.12 -35.09
C GLU A 334 -35.29 7.25 -34.83
N LEU A 335 -34.02 6.98 -35.17
CA LEU A 335 -32.90 7.90 -34.90
C LEU A 335 -32.43 8.65 -36.15
N ARG A 336 -33.23 8.72 -37.23
CA ARG A 336 -32.79 9.23 -38.53
C ARG A 336 -32.21 10.64 -38.46
N ARG A 337 -32.91 11.58 -37.81
CA ARG A 337 -32.46 12.99 -37.68
C ARG A 337 -31.16 13.09 -36.87
N ILE A 338 -31.07 12.35 -35.77
CA ILE A 338 -29.88 12.30 -34.91
C ILE A 338 -28.69 11.73 -35.69
N MET A 339 -28.90 10.65 -36.45
CA MET A 339 -27.85 10.05 -37.28
C MET A 339 -27.39 10.99 -38.41
N ILE A 340 -28.29 11.78 -39.01
CA ILE A 340 -27.89 12.78 -40.02
C ILE A 340 -26.97 13.82 -39.39
N ALA A 341 -27.37 14.40 -38.24
CA ALA A 341 -26.56 15.38 -37.52
C ALA A 341 -25.20 14.78 -37.08
N TYR A 342 -25.22 13.56 -36.55
CA TYR A 342 -24.00 12.85 -36.14
C TYR A 342 -23.06 12.57 -37.31
N ASN A 343 -23.55 12.04 -38.43
CA ASN A 343 -22.69 11.77 -39.59
C ASN A 343 -22.14 13.07 -40.20
N ALA A 344 -22.93 14.15 -40.24
CA ALA A 344 -22.45 15.46 -40.69
C ALA A 344 -21.34 16.00 -39.78
N MET A 345 -21.53 15.92 -38.46
CA MET A 345 -20.49 16.26 -37.47
C MET A 345 -19.23 15.41 -37.68
N GLN A 346 -19.37 14.10 -37.88
CA GLN A 346 -18.24 13.19 -38.10
C GLN A 346 -17.45 13.49 -39.37
N VAL A 347 -18.12 13.88 -40.46
CA VAL A 347 -17.46 14.32 -41.70
C VAL A 347 -16.64 15.59 -41.44
N LEU A 348 -17.23 16.60 -40.80
CA LEU A 348 -16.53 17.85 -40.48
C LEU A 348 -15.35 17.62 -39.54
N PHE A 349 -15.55 16.83 -38.49
CA PHE A 349 -14.53 16.55 -37.49
C PHE A 349 -13.37 15.73 -38.06
N SER A 350 -13.66 14.69 -38.84
CA SER A 350 -12.64 13.88 -39.51
C SER A 350 -11.89 14.69 -40.56
N GLY A 351 -12.59 15.52 -41.35
CA GLY A 351 -11.98 16.39 -42.35
C GLY A 351 -11.07 17.45 -41.73
N TYR A 352 -11.50 18.06 -40.62
CA TYR A 352 -10.68 19.00 -39.85
C TYR A 352 -9.42 18.34 -39.28
N THR A 353 -9.56 17.15 -38.69
CA THR A 353 -8.41 16.40 -38.13
C THR A 353 -7.43 15.97 -39.22
N PHE A 354 -7.93 15.59 -40.40
CA PHE A 354 -7.10 15.31 -41.57
C PHE A 354 -6.32 16.55 -42.04
N TYR A 355 -6.99 17.70 -42.15
CA TYR A 355 -6.36 18.96 -42.51
C TYR A 355 -5.28 19.38 -41.49
N GLU A 356 -5.59 19.31 -40.19
CA GLU A 356 -4.62 19.61 -39.13
C GLU A 356 -3.41 18.66 -39.20
N SER A 357 -3.63 17.36 -39.44
CA SER A 357 -2.54 16.37 -39.58
C SER A 357 -1.65 16.65 -40.81
N PHE A 358 -2.27 17.08 -41.91
CA PHE A 358 -1.57 17.46 -43.12
C PHE A 358 -0.69 18.70 -42.88
N VAL A 359 -1.26 19.76 -42.29
CA VAL A 359 -0.52 21.01 -42.03
C VAL A 359 0.55 20.85 -40.95
N ALA A 360 0.28 20.07 -39.91
CA ALA A 360 1.20 19.89 -38.80
C ALA A 360 2.43 19.05 -39.17
N GLY A 361 2.32 18.14 -40.14
CA GLY A 361 3.43 17.23 -40.49
C GLY A 361 3.41 16.70 -41.93
N TRP A 362 2.38 15.93 -42.28
CA TRP A 362 2.38 15.06 -43.47
C TRP A 362 2.31 15.80 -44.82
N GLY A 363 2.05 17.10 -44.83
CA GLY A 363 2.04 17.96 -46.02
C GLY A 363 3.41 18.41 -46.50
N GLY A 364 4.50 17.93 -45.91
CA GLY A 364 5.87 18.18 -46.38
C GLY A 364 6.92 18.41 -45.29
N ARG A 365 6.53 18.42 -44.01
CA ARG A 365 7.46 18.60 -42.89
C ARG A 365 7.99 17.28 -42.33
N TYR A 366 7.15 16.26 -42.32
CA TYR A 366 7.53 14.94 -41.85
C TYR A 366 8.21 14.14 -42.95
N SER A 367 9.28 13.45 -42.59
CA SER A 367 9.88 12.43 -43.43
C SER A 367 8.92 11.23 -43.55
N TRP A 368 8.67 10.79 -44.77
CA TRP A 368 7.86 9.61 -45.07
C TRP A 368 8.54 8.30 -44.68
N PHE A 369 9.83 8.32 -44.38
CA PHE A 369 10.64 7.13 -44.10
C PHE A 369 10.91 6.93 -42.61
N CYS A 370 11.40 7.97 -41.94
CA CYS A 370 11.65 7.96 -40.50
C CYS A 370 11.43 9.36 -39.94
N GLN A 371 10.35 9.54 -39.19
CA GLN A 371 10.09 10.76 -38.46
C GLN A 371 10.07 10.51 -36.95
N TYR A 372 11.23 10.71 -36.32
CA TYR A 372 11.30 10.77 -34.87
C TYR A 372 10.83 12.15 -34.38
N LEU A 373 10.09 12.17 -33.27
CA LEU A 373 9.78 13.38 -32.52
C LEU A 373 10.18 13.13 -31.07
N GLY A 374 11.09 13.95 -30.56
CA GLY A 374 11.57 13.86 -29.19
C GLY A 374 10.55 14.41 -28.18
N PRO A 375 10.74 14.10 -26.88
CA PRO A 375 9.94 14.69 -25.79
C PRO A 375 10.22 16.19 -25.58
N ASP A 376 11.42 16.65 -25.95
CA ASP A 376 11.89 18.04 -25.74
C ASP A 376 11.59 18.96 -26.94
N ASP A 377 10.92 18.44 -27.98
CA ASP A 377 10.55 19.19 -29.18
C ASP A 377 9.23 19.94 -28.95
N TYR A 378 9.33 21.23 -28.58
CA TYR A 378 8.20 22.11 -28.27
C TYR A 378 7.95 23.19 -29.33
N THR A 379 8.21 22.91 -30.61
CA THR A 379 7.87 23.91 -31.63
C THR A 379 6.35 24.12 -31.66
N PRO A 380 5.85 25.29 -32.11
CA PRO A 380 4.41 25.54 -32.23
C PRO A 380 3.67 24.47 -33.07
N MET A 381 4.42 23.79 -33.94
CA MET A 381 3.90 22.80 -34.88
C MET A 381 3.88 21.41 -34.26
N ASP A 382 4.81 21.10 -33.36
CA ASP A 382 4.77 19.89 -32.54
C ASP A 382 3.62 19.94 -31.53
N ILE A 383 3.37 21.11 -30.94
CA ILE A 383 2.19 21.34 -30.06
C ILE A 383 0.90 21.19 -30.88
N ARG A 384 0.87 21.70 -32.12
CA ARG A 384 -0.27 21.54 -33.02
C ARG A 384 -0.49 20.08 -33.41
N ALA A 385 0.59 19.33 -33.70
CA ALA A 385 0.53 17.90 -33.97
C ALA A 385 0.00 17.12 -32.76
N ALA A 386 0.48 17.42 -31.55
CA ALA A 386 0.01 16.81 -30.32
C ALA A 386 -1.49 17.07 -30.06
N ARG A 387 -1.95 18.30 -30.27
CA ARG A 387 -3.38 18.65 -30.20
C ARG A 387 -4.20 17.90 -31.24
N CYS A 388 -3.70 17.79 -32.48
CA CYS A 388 -4.34 17.03 -33.55
C CYS A 388 -4.46 15.54 -33.21
N SER A 389 -3.41 14.95 -32.64
CA SER A 389 -3.43 13.58 -32.14
C SER A 389 -4.49 13.38 -31.07
N TRP A 390 -4.59 14.29 -30.09
CA TRP A 390 -5.66 14.23 -29.10
C TRP A 390 -7.07 14.34 -29.71
N LEU A 391 -7.27 15.24 -30.69
CA LEU A 391 -8.55 15.35 -31.41
C LEU A 391 -8.89 14.04 -32.13
N TYR A 392 -7.91 13.40 -32.76
CA TYR A 392 -8.08 12.08 -33.37
C TYR A 392 -8.48 11.01 -32.34
N PHE A 393 -7.83 10.97 -31.18
CA PHE A 393 -8.22 10.08 -30.09
C PHE A 393 -9.66 10.33 -29.63
N PHE A 394 -10.03 11.59 -29.41
CA PHE A 394 -11.39 11.97 -29.02
C PHE A 394 -12.42 11.51 -30.07
N SER A 395 -12.07 11.62 -31.36
CA SER A 395 -12.87 11.07 -32.46
C SER A 395 -13.20 9.59 -32.27
N LYS A 396 -12.25 8.76 -31.80
CA LYS A 396 -12.50 7.32 -31.59
C LYS A 396 -13.47 7.04 -30.45
N ILE A 397 -13.50 7.91 -29.43
CA ILE A 397 -14.52 7.83 -28.37
C ILE A 397 -15.90 8.17 -28.94
N VAL A 398 -15.98 9.21 -29.76
CA VAL A 398 -17.24 9.61 -30.43
C VAL A 398 -17.71 8.50 -31.39
N ASP A 399 -16.80 7.82 -32.10
CA ASP A 399 -17.09 6.70 -32.99
C ASP A 399 -17.79 5.52 -32.27
N LEU A 400 -17.69 5.39 -30.94
CA LEU A 400 -18.41 4.36 -30.18
C LEU A 400 -19.93 4.49 -30.30
N ALA A 401 -20.44 5.71 -30.56
CA ALA A 401 -21.86 5.99 -30.75
C ALA A 401 -22.47 5.26 -31.95
N ASP A 402 -21.67 4.92 -32.98
CA ASP A 402 -22.13 4.12 -34.13
C ASP A 402 -22.79 2.82 -33.69
N THR A 403 -22.14 2.14 -32.76
CA THR A 403 -22.59 0.84 -32.26
C THR A 403 -23.83 0.97 -31.41
N VAL A 404 -23.95 2.08 -30.67
CA VAL A 404 -25.11 2.41 -29.84
C VAL A 404 -26.31 2.62 -30.76
N PHE A 405 -26.15 3.36 -31.87
CA PHE A 405 -27.19 3.52 -32.88
C PHE A 405 -27.60 2.19 -33.51
N ILE A 406 -26.66 1.28 -33.78
CA ILE A 406 -26.96 -0.07 -34.29
C ILE A 406 -27.84 -0.86 -33.32
N VAL A 407 -27.50 -0.84 -32.02
CA VAL A 407 -28.24 -1.55 -30.97
C VAL A 407 -29.65 -0.96 -30.79
N LEU A 408 -29.77 0.37 -30.68
CA LEU A 408 -31.07 1.05 -30.52
C LEU A 408 -32.00 0.87 -31.75
N ARG A 409 -31.43 0.66 -32.93
CA ARG A 409 -32.18 0.34 -34.16
C ARG A 409 -32.45 -1.15 -34.35
N LYS A 410 -32.02 -2.01 -33.42
CA LYS A 410 -32.08 -3.48 -33.52
C LYS A 410 -31.45 -4.05 -34.80
N ASN A 411 -30.46 -3.39 -35.38
CA ASN A 411 -29.82 -3.87 -36.60
C ASN A 411 -28.63 -4.79 -36.29
N TYR A 412 -28.88 -5.87 -35.55
CA TYR A 412 -27.82 -6.76 -35.03
C TYR A 412 -26.98 -7.43 -36.12
N LYS A 413 -27.44 -7.46 -37.38
CA LYS A 413 -26.65 -7.90 -38.54
C LYS A 413 -25.42 -7.02 -38.77
N GLN A 414 -25.48 -5.74 -38.40
CA GLN A 414 -24.33 -4.81 -38.47
C GLN A 414 -23.40 -4.94 -37.26
N LEU A 415 -23.88 -5.52 -36.15
CA LEU A 415 -23.11 -5.70 -34.92
C LEU A 415 -22.20 -6.94 -34.97
N SER A 416 -21.28 -6.94 -35.92
CA SER A 416 -20.30 -8.01 -36.12
C SER A 416 -19.17 -7.98 -35.08
N PHE A 417 -18.46 -9.11 -34.93
CA PHE A 417 -17.23 -9.17 -34.15
C PHE A 417 -16.20 -8.14 -34.63
N LEU A 418 -16.01 -8.05 -35.96
CA LEU A 418 -15.11 -7.07 -36.60
C LEU A 418 -15.38 -5.65 -36.09
N HIS A 419 -16.65 -5.23 -36.09
CA HIS A 419 -17.04 -3.89 -35.70
C HIS A 419 -16.74 -3.63 -34.21
N VAL A 420 -17.21 -4.50 -33.31
CA VAL A 420 -17.00 -4.31 -31.87
C VAL A 420 -15.51 -4.37 -31.49
N TYR A 421 -14.77 -5.32 -32.08
CA TYR A 421 -13.33 -5.47 -31.88
C TYR A 421 -12.57 -4.21 -32.33
N HIS A 422 -12.84 -3.72 -33.54
CA HIS A 422 -12.21 -2.51 -34.06
C HIS A 422 -12.48 -1.29 -33.17
N HIS A 423 -13.74 -0.99 -32.85
CA HIS A 423 -14.08 0.19 -32.04
C HIS A 423 -13.47 0.13 -30.63
N ALA A 424 -13.38 -1.06 -30.00
CA ALA A 424 -12.73 -1.22 -28.70
C ALA A 424 -11.20 -1.07 -28.77
N VAL A 425 -10.56 -1.75 -29.71
CA VAL A 425 -9.09 -1.75 -29.83
C VAL A 425 -8.57 -0.41 -30.33
N MET A 426 -9.27 0.28 -31.22
CA MET A 426 -8.85 1.61 -31.68
C MET A 426 -8.80 2.63 -30.55
N VAL A 427 -9.76 2.61 -29.61
CA VAL A 427 -9.73 3.52 -28.46
C VAL A 427 -8.51 3.26 -27.57
N LEU A 428 -8.21 1.99 -27.25
CA LEU A 428 -7.05 1.64 -26.42
C LEU A 428 -5.71 1.84 -27.13
N GLY A 429 -5.62 1.41 -28.38
CA GLY A 429 -4.40 1.46 -29.18
C GLY A 429 -4.00 2.87 -29.57
N VAL A 430 -4.96 3.71 -29.94
CA VAL A 430 -4.69 5.13 -30.25
C VAL A 430 -4.27 5.88 -28.99
N TRP A 431 -4.90 5.61 -27.85
CA TRP A 431 -4.46 6.17 -26.57
C TRP A 431 -3.01 5.79 -26.26
N TYR A 432 -2.67 4.50 -26.35
CA TYR A 432 -1.31 4.00 -26.10
C TYR A 432 -0.28 4.67 -27.01
N GLY A 433 -0.55 4.75 -28.32
CA GLY A 433 0.39 5.37 -29.27
C GLY A 433 0.62 6.86 -28.98
N ILE A 434 -0.46 7.60 -28.71
CA ILE A 434 -0.38 9.05 -28.45
C ILE A 434 0.23 9.35 -27.09
N ALA A 435 -0.05 8.53 -26.08
CA ALA A 435 0.47 8.70 -24.71
C ALA A 435 1.99 8.81 -24.67
N TYR A 436 2.71 8.09 -25.53
CA TYR A 436 4.17 8.11 -25.59
C TYR A 436 4.75 8.86 -26.79
N SER A 437 3.95 9.08 -27.84
CA SER A 437 4.40 9.75 -29.06
C SER A 437 3.22 10.48 -29.74
N PRO A 438 2.88 11.70 -29.26
CA PRO A 438 1.74 12.46 -29.78
C PRO A 438 2.01 13.11 -31.15
N GLY A 439 3.12 12.78 -31.81
CA GLY A 439 3.55 13.32 -33.10
C GLY A 439 4.50 12.37 -33.82
N GLY A 440 5.02 12.79 -34.98
CA GLY A 440 5.97 11.98 -35.76
C GLY A 440 5.36 10.72 -36.37
N HIS A 441 6.19 9.68 -36.52
CA HIS A 441 5.90 8.50 -37.34
C HIS A 441 4.61 7.75 -36.99
N VAL A 442 4.27 7.67 -35.71
CA VAL A 442 3.07 6.97 -35.20
C VAL A 442 1.79 7.59 -35.74
N THR A 443 1.77 8.90 -35.98
CA THR A 443 0.55 9.64 -36.39
C THR A 443 0.08 9.34 -37.81
N PHE A 444 0.88 8.64 -38.62
CA PHE A 444 0.52 8.26 -39.98
C PHE A 444 -0.79 7.45 -40.05
N VAL A 445 -1.04 6.60 -39.06
CA VAL A 445 -2.30 5.83 -38.96
C VAL A 445 -3.50 6.76 -38.81
N GLY A 446 -3.39 7.82 -38.01
CA GLY A 446 -4.45 8.80 -37.80
C GLY A 446 -4.68 9.66 -39.05
N PHE A 447 -3.60 10.05 -39.72
CA PHE A 447 -3.65 10.78 -40.99
C PHE A 447 -4.44 10.00 -42.06
N LEU A 448 -4.07 8.74 -42.34
CA LEU A 448 -4.81 7.95 -43.32
C LEU A 448 -6.23 7.57 -42.84
N ASN A 449 -6.41 7.28 -41.54
CA ASN A 449 -7.72 6.89 -41.03
C ASN A 449 -8.73 8.04 -41.12
N THR A 450 -8.35 9.26 -40.77
CA THR A 450 -9.23 10.45 -40.84
C THR A 450 -9.63 10.77 -42.28
N PHE A 451 -8.73 10.60 -43.25
CA PHE A 451 -9.06 10.70 -44.67
C PHE A 451 -10.15 9.69 -45.08
N VAL A 452 -9.92 8.41 -44.79
CA VAL A 452 -10.87 7.35 -45.15
C VAL A 452 -12.19 7.48 -44.39
N HIS A 453 -12.16 7.90 -43.12
CA HIS A 453 -13.37 8.16 -42.31
C HIS A 453 -14.17 9.34 -42.86
N THR A 454 -13.52 10.39 -43.35
CA THR A 454 -14.22 11.51 -44.02
C THR A 454 -15.04 11.01 -45.20
N ILE A 455 -14.49 10.11 -46.02
CA ILE A 455 -15.19 9.50 -47.17
C ILE A 455 -16.28 8.54 -46.70
N MET A 456 -15.99 7.68 -45.72
CA MET A 456 -16.93 6.68 -45.20
C MET A 456 -18.17 7.33 -44.56
N TYR A 457 -17.99 8.33 -43.70
CA TYR A 457 -19.10 9.05 -43.07
C TYR A 457 -19.85 9.92 -44.08
N SER A 458 -19.17 10.45 -45.11
CA SER A 458 -19.85 11.14 -46.22
C SER A 458 -20.79 10.19 -46.97
N TYR A 459 -20.36 8.95 -47.19
CA TYR A 459 -21.23 7.92 -47.76
C TYR A 459 -22.41 7.59 -46.84
N TYR A 460 -22.20 7.43 -45.53
CA TYR A 460 -23.31 7.19 -44.60
C TYR A 460 -24.30 8.35 -44.55
N LEU A 461 -23.82 9.60 -44.53
CA LEU A 461 -24.65 10.80 -44.61
C LEU A 461 -25.47 10.83 -45.91
N ALA A 462 -24.80 10.64 -47.06
CA ALA A 462 -25.45 10.63 -48.37
C ALA A 462 -26.54 9.55 -48.47
N THR A 463 -26.29 8.36 -47.93
CA THR A 463 -27.29 7.27 -47.93
C THR A 463 -28.52 7.58 -47.08
N LEU A 464 -28.38 8.40 -46.03
CA LEU A 464 -29.50 8.84 -45.18
C LEU A 464 -30.32 9.98 -45.78
N LEU A 465 -29.67 10.86 -46.55
CA LEU A 465 -30.32 12.01 -47.21
C LEU A 465 -31.02 11.61 -48.52
N PHE A 466 -30.31 10.89 -49.38
CA PHE A 466 -30.73 10.64 -50.77
C PHE A 466 -31.10 9.18 -51.05
N GLY A 467 -31.02 8.31 -50.05
CA GLY A 467 -31.32 6.88 -50.15
C GLY A 467 -30.13 6.04 -50.63
N THR A 468 -30.21 4.73 -50.35
CA THR A 468 -29.09 3.79 -50.55
C THR A 468 -28.86 3.38 -52.01
N LYS A 469 -29.90 3.37 -52.86
CA LYS A 469 -29.80 2.88 -54.25
C LYS A 469 -28.79 3.67 -55.09
N SER A 470 -28.73 4.99 -54.92
CA SER A 470 -27.88 5.89 -55.72
C SER A 470 -26.37 5.72 -55.45
N PHE A 471 -25.98 5.22 -54.27
CA PHE A 471 -24.57 5.16 -53.84
C PHE A 471 -24.01 3.75 -53.67
N ASN A 472 -24.78 2.70 -53.94
CA ASN A 472 -24.37 1.32 -53.70
C ASN A 472 -23.04 0.92 -54.38
N PHE A 473 -22.70 1.51 -55.53
CA PHE A 473 -21.45 1.21 -56.24
C PHE A 473 -20.20 1.67 -55.46
N LEU A 474 -20.29 2.77 -54.70
CA LEU A 474 -19.19 3.30 -53.89
C LEU A 474 -18.83 2.40 -52.72
N LYS A 475 -19.80 1.62 -52.21
CA LYS A 475 -19.60 0.76 -51.04
C LYS A 475 -18.41 -0.19 -51.21
N LYS A 476 -18.24 -0.75 -52.41
CA LYS A 476 -17.12 -1.65 -52.75
C LYS A 476 -15.78 -0.90 -52.80
N TRP A 477 -15.78 0.32 -53.34
CA TRP A 477 -14.59 1.17 -53.41
C TRP A 477 -14.14 1.63 -52.03
N ILE A 478 -15.06 2.04 -51.16
CA ILE A 478 -14.75 2.40 -49.76
C ILE A 478 -14.09 1.22 -49.04
N THR A 479 -14.63 0.01 -49.21
CA THR A 479 -14.04 -1.19 -48.58
C THR A 479 -12.62 -1.47 -49.11
N ARG A 480 -12.37 -1.25 -50.41
CA ARG A 480 -11.03 -1.37 -50.99
C ARG A 480 -10.07 -0.30 -50.47
N MET A 481 -10.53 0.93 -50.31
CA MET A 481 -9.74 2.01 -49.70
C MET A 481 -9.35 1.68 -48.25
N GLN A 482 -10.28 1.11 -47.47
CA GLN A 482 -9.99 0.65 -46.11
C GLN A 482 -8.91 -0.46 -46.09
N LEU A 483 -8.97 -1.42 -47.02
CA LEU A 483 -7.93 -2.45 -47.15
C LEU A 483 -6.57 -1.85 -47.55
N LEU A 484 -6.55 -0.92 -48.50
CA LEU A 484 -5.33 -0.22 -48.90
C LEU A 484 -4.75 0.64 -47.77
N GLN A 485 -5.61 1.24 -46.94
CA GLN A 485 -5.19 1.98 -45.75
C GLN A 485 -4.40 1.07 -44.80
N PHE A 486 -4.91 -0.12 -44.48
CA PHE A 486 -4.20 -1.05 -43.58
C PHE A 486 -2.87 -1.52 -44.16
N LEU A 487 -2.82 -1.79 -45.47
CA LEU A 487 -1.57 -2.13 -46.16
C LEU A 487 -0.57 -0.97 -46.11
N GLY A 488 -1.02 0.26 -46.36
CA GLY A 488 -0.17 1.45 -46.28
C GLY A 488 0.41 1.67 -44.89
N VAL A 489 -0.41 1.52 -43.84
CA VAL A 489 0.03 1.60 -42.44
C VAL A 489 1.03 0.49 -42.11
N PHE A 490 0.81 -0.74 -42.61
CA PHE A 490 1.73 -1.86 -42.41
C PHE A 490 3.11 -1.56 -43.03
N VAL A 491 3.15 -1.17 -44.31
CA VAL A 491 4.40 -0.86 -45.02
C VAL A 491 5.14 0.31 -44.35
N HIS A 492 4.41 1.38 -44.03
CA HIS A 492 4.97 2.56 -43.37
C HIS A 492 5.48 2.27 -41.96
N SER A 493 4.92 1.28 -41.25
CA SER A 493 5.44 0.85 -39.94
C SER A 493 6.65 -0.09 -40.09
N ALA A 494 6.61 -0.99 -41.09
CA ALA A 494 7.66 -1.97 -41.34
C ALA A 494 9.00 -1.33 -41.74
N GLN A 495 8.98 -0.24 -42.52
CA GLN A 495 10.21 0.45 -42.95
C GLN A 495 11.12 0.88 -41.77
N VAL A 496 10.55 1.22 -40.61
CA VAL A 496 11.33 1.62 -39.41
C VAL A 496 12.17 0.45 -38.88
N LEU A 497 11.70 -0.79 -39.03
CA LEU A 497 12.42 -1.98 -38.58
C LEU A 497 13.66 -2.26 -39.43
N PHE A 498 13.66 -1.82 -40.69
CA PHE A 498 14.77 -1.99 -41.63
C PHE A 498 15.74 -0.79 -41.64
N GLN A 499 15.51 0.23 -40.81
CA GLN A 499 16.38 1.41 -40.68
C GLN A 499 17.02 1.47 -39.29
N PRO A 500 18.27 1.01 -39.12
CA PRO A 500 18.94 0.99 -37.82
C PRO A 500 19.14 2.39 -37.20
N SER A 501 19.31 3.41 -38.05
CA SER A 501 19.52 4.81 -37.65
C SER A 501 18.26 5.51 -37.13
N CYS A 502 17.07 4.92 -37.35
CA CYS A 502 15.82 5.51 -36.93
C CYS A 502 15.60 5.35 -35.42
N ARG A 503 15.37 6.47 -34.71
CA ARG A 503 15.14 6.53 -33.26
C ARG A 503 13.68 6.34 -32.83
N VAL A 504 12.77 6.14 -33.79
CA VAL A 504 11.35 5.86 -33.52
C VAL A 504 11.23 4.60 -32.67
N ASP A 505 10.33 4.62 -31.67
CA ASP A 505 10.09 3.47 -30.82
C ASP A 505 9.53 2.29 -31.64
N ARG A 506 10.32 1.21 -31.70
CA ARG A 506 10.00 -0.01 -32.44
C ARG A 506 8.80 -0.75 -31.84
N SER A 507 8.53 -0.59 -30.54
CA SER A 507 7.42 -1.28 -29.88
C SER A 507 6.06 -0.86 -30.45
N ASN A 508 5.86 0.45 -30.63
CA ASN A 508 4.67 1.02 -31.25
C ASN A 508 4.50 0.57 -32.72
N MET A 509 5.60 0.47 -33.46
CA MET A 509 5.56 0.05 -34.87
C MET A 509 5.13 -1.42 -35.01
N VAL A 510 5.69 -2.30 -34.18
CA VAL A 510 5.31 -3.72 -34.17
C VAL A 510 3.83 -3.89 -33.80
N PHE A 511 3.34 -3.14 -32.81
CA PHE A 511 1.93 -3.16 -32.44
C PHE A 511 1.02 -2.72 -33.62
N LEU A 512 1.36 -1.63 -34.31
CA LEU A 512 0.63 -1.15 -35.49
C LEU A 512 0.64 -2.17 -36.64
N MET A 513 1.77 -2.86 -36.85
CA MET A 513 1.87 -3.92 -37.86
C MET A 513 0.93 -5.09 -37.53
N ILE A 514 0.98 -5.59 -36.30
CA ILE A 514 0.10 -6.69 -35.85
C ILE A 514 -1.37 -6.29 -36.03
N GLN A 515 -1.74 -5.08 -35.59
CA GLN A 515 -3.11 -4.59 -35.74
C GLN A 515 -3.51 -4.47 -37.21
N SER A 516 -2.61 -3.99 -38.08
CA SER A 516 -2.87 -3.88 -39.52
C SER A 516 -3.10 -5.24 -40.17
N VAL A 517 -2.36 -6.28 -39.75
CA VAL A 517 -2.57 -7.66 -40.22
C VAL A 517 -3.93 -8.19 -39.79
N ILE A 518 -4.29 -8.04 -38.51
CA ILE A 518 -5.59 -8.48 -37.97
C ILE A 518 -6.74 -7.77 -38.72
N MET A 519 -6.65 -6.46 -38.89
CA MET A 519 -7.67 -5.68 -39.58
C MET A 519 -7.78 -6.08 -41.06
N THR A 520 -6.66 -6.30 -41.73
CA THR A 520 -6.63 -6.80 -43.12
C THR A 520 -7.30 -8.16 -43.22
N ALA A 521 -7.04 -9.09 -42.30
CA ALA A 521 -7.67 -10.41 -42.29
C ALA A 521 -9.18 -10.33 -42.08
N LEU A 522 -9.64 -9.56 -41.08
CA LEU A 522 -11.06 -9.41 -40.79
C LEU A 522 -11.83 -8.70 -41.90
N PHE A 523 -11.25 -7.65 -42.50
CA PHE A 523 -11.87 -6.95 -43.64
C PHE A 523 -11.83 -7.77 -44.93
N SER A 524 -10.79 -8.58 -45.15
CA SER A 524 -10.73 -9.50 -46.29
C SER A 524 -11.79 -10.59 -46.17
N ASN A 525 -11.97 -11.15 -44.98
CA ASN A 525 -13.05 -12.09 -44.69
C ASN A 525 -14.43 -11.46 -44.91
N TYR A 526 -14.64 -10.22 -44.41
CA TYR A 526 -15.86 -9.46 -44.67
C TYR A 526 -16.09 -9.24 -46.18
N TYR A 527 -15.06 -8.81 -46.91
CA TYR A 527 -15.14 -8.53 -48.34
C TYR A 527 -15.48 -9.79 -49.14
N TYR A 528 -14.86 -10.92 -48.81
CA TYR A 528 -15.15 -12.21 -49.41
C TYR A 528 -16.62 -12.59 -49.21
N HIS A 529 -17.13 -12.56 -47.99
CA HIS A 529 -18.51 -12.94 -47.71
C HIS A 529 -19.54 -11.94 -48.26
N ALA A 530 -19.27 -10.64 -48.17
CA ALA A 530 -20.23 -9.60 -48.57
C ALA A 530 -20.32 -9.40 -50.08
N TYR A 531 -19.21 -9.57 -50.82
CA TYR A 531 -19.14 -9.22 -52.25
C TYR A 531 -18.76 -10.39 -53.16
N VAL A 532 -17.93 -11.34 -52.72
CA VAL A 532 -17.44 -12.42 -53.58
C VAL A 532 -18.36 -13.63 -53.50
N LYS A 533 -18.58 -14.20 -52.30
CA LYS A 533 -19.44 -15.36 -52.08
C LYS A 533 -20.88 -15.08 -52.52
N LYS A 534 -21.41 -13.89 -52.18
CA LYS A 534 -22.76 -13.48 -52.59
C LYS A 534 -22.93 -13.38 -54.10
N LYS A 535 -21.87 -13.03 -54.85
CA LYS A 535 -21.87 -13.00 -56.32
C LYS A 535 -21.76 -14.39 -56.95
N HIS A 536 -21.25 -15.40 -56.23
CA HIS A 536 -21.23 -16.79 -56.71
C HIS A 536 -22.54 -17.53 -56.39
N GLN A 537 -23.37 -16.99 -55.50
CA GLN A 537 -24.67 -17.54 -55.08
C GLN A 537 -25.87 -16.85 -55.73
N ALA A 538 -25.65 -15.75 -56.45
CA ALA A 538 -26.63 -14.97 -57.19
C ALA A 538 -26.24 -14.97 -58.66
#